data_AF-A0A7C2L3W0-F1
#
_entry.id   AF-A0A7C2L3W0-F1
#
_cell.length_a   1.000
_cell.length_b   1.000
_cell.length_c   1.000
_cell.angle_alpha   90.00
_cell.angle_beta   90.00
_cell.angle_gamma   90.00
#
_symmetry.space_group_name_H-M   'P 1'
#
loop_
_entity.id
_entity.type
_entity.pdbx_description
1 polymer ?
#
loop_
_entity_poly.entity_id
_entity_poly.type
_entity_poly.pdbx_seq_one_letter_code
_entity_poly.pdbx_strand_id
1 'polypeptide(L)'
;MILVTHSPPYGTEADYTGTKHIGSTSVKRFIEEVKPLLVCAGHAHEGRSITRLGRTMIVNAGPAKDGFCAIIEIEDSAVDPQLTTL
;
A
#
# COMPACT_ATOMS: atom_id res chain seq x y z
N MET A 1 -5.25 11.39 -7.83
CA MET A 1 -4.38 11.64 -6.65
C MET A 1 -3.63 10.37 -6.32
N ILE A 2 -2.33 10.48 -6.06
CA ILE A 2 -1.48 9.40 -5.54
C ILE A 2 -1.04 9.84 -4.13
N LEU A 3 -1.25 8.99 -3.13
CA LEU A 3 -0.82 9.23 -1.76
C LEU A 3 0.43 8.39 -1.48
N VAL A 4 1.47 9.00 -0.91
CA VAL A 4 2.63 8.28 -0.38
C VAL A 4 2.68 8.51 1.11
N THR A 5 2.74 7.43 1.88
CA THR A 5 2.74 7.46 3.34
C THR A 5 3.76 6.45 3.85
N HIS A 6 4.35 6.71 5.02
CA HIS A 6 5.17 5.69 5.66
C HIS A 6 4.30 4.52 6.12
N SER A 7 3.24 4.81 6.90
CA SER A 7 2.37 3.81 7.48
C SER A 7 1.21 3.44 6.53
N PRO A 8 0.93 2.14 6.32
CA PRO A 8 -0.20 1.65 5.55
C PRO A 8 -1.52 1.89 6.31
N PRO A 9 -2.67 1.89 5.62
CA PRO A 9 -3.97 1.97 6.29
C PRO A 9 -4.23 0.74 7.16
N TYR A 10 -4.78 0.98 8.35
CA TYR A 10 -5.10 -0.09 9.30
C TYR A 10 -6.11 -1.11 8.76
N GLY A 11 -5.86 -2.39 8.96
CA GLY A 11 -6.80 -3.47 8.64
C GLY A 11 -6.82 -3.84 7.15
N THR A 12 -5.68 -3.77 6.49
CA THR A 12 -5.46 -4.22 5.11
C THR A 12 -4.31 -5.22 5.06
N GLU A 13 -4.14 -5.95 3.97
CA GLU A 13 -2.96 -6.83 3.81
C GLU A 13 -1.64 -6.03 3.89
N ALA A 14 -1.68 -4.74 3.51
CA ALA A 14 -0.54 -3.86 3.52
C ALA A 14 0.02 -3.58 4.93
N ASP A 15 -0.76 -3.80 5.98
CA ASP A 15 -0.37 -3.54 7.37
C ASP A 15 -0.35 -4.77 8.27
N TYR A 16 -0.60 -5.96 7.71
CA TYR A 16 -0.62 -7.20 8.47
C TYR A 16 0.78 -7.77 8.67
N THR A 17 1.16 -8.05 9.92
CA THR A 17 2.49 -8.57 10.27
C THR A 17 2.53 -10.11 10.33
N GLY A 18 1.51 -10.80 9.82
CA GLY A 18 1.29 -12.23 10.05
C GLY A 18 0.61 -12.58 11.38
N THR A 19 0.45 -11.61 12.28
CA THR A 19 -0.21 -11.81 13.59
C THR A 19 -1.19 -10.70 13.95
N LYS A 20 -0.89 -9.45 13.57
CA LYS A 20 -1.75 -8.30 13.85
C LYS A 20 -1.61 -7.22 12.78
N HIS A 21 -2.57 -6.30 12.78
CA HIS A 21 -2.55 -5.08 11.98
C HIS A 21 -1.84 -3.97 12.76
N ILE A 22 -0.88 -3.29 12.13
CA ILE A 22 -0.07 -2.21 12.74
C ILE A 22 -0.17 -0.88 11.99
N GLY A 23 -1.10 -0.78 11.05
CA GLY A 23 -1.30 0.40 10.21
C GLY A 23 -1.98 1.55 10.94
N SER A 24 -2.14 2.65 10.21
CA SER A 24 -2.74 3.88 10.73
C SER A 24 -4.24 3.94 10.43
N THR A 25 -5.04 4.13 11.48
CA THR A 25 -6.48 4.39 11.36
C THR A 25 -6.77 5.76 10.75
N SER A 26 -5.91 6.76 10.97
CA SER A 26 -6.04 8.07 10.33
C SER A 26 -5.78 8.02 8.83
N VAL A 27 -4.78 7.23 8.39
CA VAL A 27 -4.53 7.00 6.96
C VAL A 27 -5.72 6.29 6.32
N LYS A 28 -6.28 5.27 7.00
CA LYS A 28 -7.50 4.59 6.55
C LYS A 28 -8.65 5.57 6.33
N ARG A 29 -8.97 6.41 7.33
CA ARG A 29 -10.05 7.40 7.25
C ARG A 29 -9.84 8.37 6.08
N PHE A 30 -8.62 8.88 5.92
CA PHE A 30 -8.28 9.77 4.80
C PHE A 30 -8.53 9.08 3.45
N ILE A 31 -8.16 7.81 3.30
CA ILE A 31 -8.38 7.05 2.07
C ILE A 31 -9.88 6.82 1.82
N GLU A 32 -10.66 6.53 2.85
CA GLU A 32 -12.12 6.32 2.74
C GLU A 32 -12.84 7.61 2.31
N GLU A 33 -12.41 8.77 2.80
CA GLU A 33 -12.97 10.08 2.48
C GLU A 33 -12.54 10.57 1.09
N VAL A 34 -11.23 10.58 0.81
CA VAL A 34 -10.67 11.21 -0.39
C VAL A 34 -10.60 10.25 -1.59
N LYS A 35 -10.56 8.93 -1.33
CA LYS A 35 -10.54 7.86 -2.35
C LYS A 35 -9.46 8.09 -3.42
N PRO A 36 -8.16 8.18 -3.04
CA PRO A 36 -7.05 8.28 -3.98
C PRO A 36 -7.09 7.17 -5.03
N LEU A 37 -6.42 7.40 -6.15
CA LEU A 37 -6.25 6.36 -7.17
C LEU A 37 -5.32 5.25 -6.63
N LEU A 38 -4.22 5.67 -6.00
CA LEU A 38 -3.13 4.81 -5.52
C LEU A 38 -2.59 5.33 -4.19
N VAL A 39 -2.21 4.40 -3.31
CA VAL A 39 -1.48 4.63 -2.07
C VAL A 39 -0.22 3.76 -2.07
N CYS A 40 0.94 4.38 -1.92
CA CYS A 40 2.20 3.66 -1.68
C CYS A 40 2.55 3.76 -0.20
N ALA A 41 2.82 2.62 0.43
CA ALA A 41 3.12 2.50 1.85
C ALA A 41 4.28 1.54 2.14
N GLY A 42 4.74 1.52 3.40
CA GLY A 42 5.76 0.58 3.89
C GLY A 42 5.45 0.16 5.32
N HIS A 43 6.40 0.34 6.24
CA HIS A 43 6.28 0.12 7.69
C HIS A 43 6.06 -1.34 8.15
N ALA A 44 5.06 -2.05 7.63
CA ALA A 44 4.86 -3.48 7.91
C ALA A 44 5.70 -4.31 6.94
N HIS A 45 6.81 -4.88 7.42
CA HIS A 45 7.74 -5.61 6.56
C HIS A 45 7.11 -6.86 5.94
N GLU A 46 6.31 -7.59 6.72
CA GLU A 46 5.58 -8.78 6.29
C GLU A 46 4.35 -8.43 5.45
N GLY A 47 3.89 -7.17 5.53
CA GLY A 47 2.71 -6.65 4.82
C GLY A 47 2.95 -6.39 3.33
N ARG A 48 4.02 -6.91 2.74
CA ARG A 48 4.31 -6.77 1.31
C ARG A 48 3.13 -7.29 0.48
N SER A 49 2.42 -6.39 -0.19
CA SER A 49 1.16 -6.73 -0.85
C SER A 49 0.71 -5.66 -1.84
N ILE A 50 -0.18 -6.09 -2.74
CA ILE A 50 -1.07 -5.22 -3.53
C ILE A 50 -2.48 -5.52 -3.03
N THR A 51 -3.16 -4.51 -2.50
CA THR A 51 -4.52 -4.67 -1.95
C THR A 51 -5.39 -3.47 -2.29
N ARG A 52 -6.66 -3.49 -1.90
CA ARG A 52 -7.61 -2.41 -2.16
C ARG A 52 -8.38 -2.02 -0.91
N LEU A 53 -8.65 -0.73 -0.77
CA LEU A 53 -9.61 -0.18 0.17
C LEU A 53 -10.65 0.62 -0.63
N GLY A 54 -11.80 0.01 -0.88
CA GLY A 54 -12.77 0.52 -1.84
C GLY A 54 -12.18 0.58 -3.25
N ARG A 55 -12.22 1.76 -3.88
CA ARG A 55 -11.62 1.97 -5.22
C ARG A 55 -10.11 2.18 -5.20
N THR A 56 -9.55 2.53 -4.05
CA THR A 56 -8.15 2.91 -3.89
C THR A 56 -7.28 1.67 -3.93
N MET A 57 -6.29 1.67 -4.81
CA MET A 57 -5.24 0.65 -4.81
C MET A 57 -4.18 0.99 -3.77
N ILE A 58 -3.71 0.00 -3.02
CA ILE A 58 -2.68 0.16 -1.98
C ILE A 58 -1.54 -0.80 -2.32
N VAL A 59 -0.31 -0.28 -2.34
CA VAL A 59 0.90 -1.05 -2.59
C VAL A 59 1.84 -0.87 -1.41
N ASN A 60 2.15 -1.96 -0.73
CA ASN A 60 3.30 -2.07 0.16
C ASN A 60 4.38 -2.89 -0.54
N ALA A 61 5.48 -2.25 -0.92
CA ALA A 61 6.56 -2.87 -1.69
C ALA A 61 7.34 -3.91 -0.87
N GLY A 62 7.24 -3.89 0.46
CA GLY A 62 8.06 -4.66 1.37
C GLY A 62 9.41 -3.99 1.68
N PRO A 63 10.22 -4.61 2.54
CA PRO A 63 11.52 -4.09 2.97
C PRO A 63 12.56 -4.02 1.84
N ALA A 64 13.01 -2.81 1.51
CA ALA A 64 14.04 -2.59 0.50
C ALA A 64 15.39 -3.26 0.84
N LYS A 65 15.70 -3.44 2.13
CA LYS A 65 16.92 -4.15 2.58
C LYS A 65 16.99 -5.61 2.10
N ASP A 66 15.84 -6.20 1.78
CA ASP A 66 15.71 -7.58 1.30
C ASP A 66 15.56 -7.60 -0.24
N GLY A 67 15.85 -6.48 -0.91
CA GLY A 67 15.78 -6.32 -2.36
C GLY A 67 14.38 -6.05 -2.91
N PHE A 68 13.34 -5.98 -2.06
CA PHE A 68 11.97 -5.86 -2.53
C PHE A 68 11.63 -4.45 -3.03
N CYS A 69 10.91 -4.38 -4.14
CA CYS A 69 10.36 -3.15 -4.69
C CYS A 69 9.02 -3.40 -5.41
N ALA A 70 8.44 -2.34 -5.95
CA ALA A 70 7.26 -2.39 -6.81
C ALA A 70 7.46 -1.51 -8.04
N ILE A 71 7.03 -1.98 -9.20
CA ILE A 71 6.89 -1.20 -10.43
C ILE A 71 5.41 -0.93 -10.60
N ILE A 72 5.03 0.33 -10.84
CA ILE A 72 3.62 0.72 -10.96
C ILE A 72 3.46 1.54 -12.23
N GLU A 73 2.72 0.98 -13.18
CA GLU A 73 2.31 1.67 -14.40
C GLU A 73 0.95 2.33 -14.19
N ILE A 74 0.82 3.58 -14.64
CA ILE A 74 -0.40 4.37 -14.50
C ILE A 74 -0.73 4.97 -15.86
N GLU A 75 -1.86 4.57 -16.41
CA GLU A 75 -2.41 5.09 -17.67
C GLU A 75 -3.84 5.57 -17.42
N ASP A 76 -4.09 6.86 -17.66
CA ASP A 76 -5.33 7.57 -17.30
C ASP A 76 -5.78 7.39 -15.84
N SER A 77 -6.59 6.38 -15.56
CA SER A 77 -7.10 5.99 -14.24
C SER A 77 -6.94 4.49 -13.96
N ALA A 78 -6.23 3.78 -14.82
CA ALA A 78 -5.80 2.41 -14.58
C ALA A 78 -4.47 2.44 -13.79
N VAL A 79 -4.33 1.50 -12.86
CA VAL A 79 -3.09 1.29 -12.10
C VAL A 79 -2.75 -0.19 -12.22
N ASP A 80 -1.57 -0.49 -12.75
CA ASP A 80 -1.03 -1.85 -12.88
C ASP A 80 0.25 -1.98 -12.04
N PRO A 81 0.14 -2.42 -10.77
CA PRO A 81 1.29 -2.62 -9.91
C PRO A 81 1.83 -4.06 -10.00
N GLN A 82 3.15 -4.17 -9.95
CA GLN A 82 3.86 -5.44 -9.87
C GLN A 82 4.88 -5.39 -8.73
N LEU A 83 4.83 -6.39 -7.85
CA LEU A 83 5.85 -6.57 -6.82
C LEU A 83 7.04 -7.33 -7.43
N THR A 84 8.24 -6.78 -7.30
CA THR A 84 9.46 -7.38 -7.85
C THR A 84 10.64 -7.24 -6.90
N THR A 85 11.77 -7.85 -7.24
CA THR A 85 13.00 -7.81 -6.44
C THR A 85 14.12 -7.28 -7.35
N LEU A 86 14.98 -6.41 -6.80
CA LEU A 86 16.15 -5.85 -7.49
C LEU A 86 17.29 -6.88 -7.61
#